data_AF-A0A3B8JKD5-F1
#
_entry.id   AF-A0A3B8JKD5-F1
#
_cell.length_a   1.000
_cell.length_b   1.000
_cell.length_c   1.000
_cell.angle_alpha   90.00
_cell.angle_beta   90.00
_cell.angle_gamma   90.00
#
_symmetry.space_group_name_H-M   'P 1'
#
loop_
_entity.id
_entity.type
_entity.pdbx_description
1 polymer ?
#
loop_
_entity_poly.entity_id
_entity_poly.type
_entity_poly.pdbx_seq_one_letter_code
_entity_poly.pdbx_strand_id
1 'polypeptide(L)' 'MVHSPDSPILYHTPRVSIIGGGKVGSTLAQRVAEKNLADVVLLDIVEGMPQGIAL' A
#
# COMPACT_ATOMS: atom_id res chain seq x y z
N MET A 1 -28.08 17.37 4.97
CA MET A 1 -26.93 18.30 4.83
C MET A 1 -26.40 18.12 3.42
N VAL A 2 -26.41 19.23 2.69
CA VAL A 2 -26.33 19.32 1.23
C VAL A 2 -24.93 18.93 0.75
N HIS A 3 -24.83 18.13 -0.30
CA HIS A 3 -23.57 17.86 -0.98
C HIS A 3 -23.15 19.15 -1.71
N SER A 4 -22.11 19.83 -1.24
CA SER A 4 -21.56 21.00 -1.91
C SER A 4 -20.67 20.57 -3.10
N PRO A 5 -20.78 21.22 -4.27
CA PRO A 5 -20.03 20.85 -5.48
C PRO A 5 -18.55 21.30 -5.49
N ASP A 6 -18.04 21.89 -4.41
CA ASP A 6 -16.66 22.44 -4.32
C ASP A 6 -15.66 21.56 -3.56
N SER A 7 -15.97 20.30 -3.25
CA SER A 7 -14.91 19.40 -2.78
C SER A 7 -13.97 19.13 -3.94
N PRO A 8 -12.67 19.54 -3.86
CA PRO A 8 -11.71 19.09 -4.85
C PRO A 8 -11.76 17.57 -4.78
N ILE A 9 -11.98 16.92 -5.92
CA ILE A 9 -11.65 15.52 -6.09
C ILE A 9 -10.24 15.36 -5.53
N LEU A 10 -10.14 14.88 -4.27
CA LEU A 10 -8.87 14.66 -3.62
C LEU A 10 -8.14 13.74 -4.58
N TYR A 11 -7.07 14.25 -5.19
CA TYR A 11 -6.18 13.49 -6.06
C TYR A 11 -5.61 12.39 -5.18
N HIS A 12 -6.36 11.30 -5.03
CA HIS A 12 -5.96 10.24 -4.18
C HIS A 12 -4.85 9.56 -4.94
N THR A 13 -3.63 9.64 -4.41
CA THR A 13 -2.55 8.76 -4.80
C THR A 13 -3.16 7.36 -4.90
N PRO A 14 -2.99 6.66 -6.03
CA PRO A 14 -3.56 5.32 -6.18
C PRO A 14 -3.21 4.48 -4.96
N ARG A 15 -4.16 3.74 -4.40
CA ARG A 15 -3.89 2.82 -3.29
C ARG A 15 -3.75 1.41 -3.82
N VAL A 16 -2.73 0.71 -3.34
CA VAL A 16 -2.52 -0.69 -3.67
C VAL A 16 -2.34 -1.50 -2.41
N SER A 17 -3.03 -2.64 -2.34
CA SER A 17 -2.88 -3.62 -1.27
C SER A 17 -2.09 -4.81 -1.79
N ILE A 18 -1.06 -5.22 -1.05
CA ILE A 18 -0.23 -6.37 -1.34
C ILE A 18 -0.45 -7.38 -0.21
N ILE A 19 -0.86 -8.60 -0.59
CA ILE A 19 -1.15 -9.68 0.36
C ILE A 19 0.01 -10.70 0.29
N GLY A 20 0.73 -10.86 1.41
CA GLY A 20 1.94 -11.66 1.55
C GLY A 20 3.22 -10.82 1.47
N GLY A 21 4.00 -10.80 2.55
CA GLY A 21 5.26 -10.05 2.73
C GLY A 21 6.54 -10.88 2.50
N GLY A 22 6.43 -12.05 1.85
CA GLY A 22 7.58 -12.83 1.39
C GLY A 22 8.39 -12.09 0.31
N LYS A 23 9.44 -12.73 -0.23
CA LYS A 23 10.42 -12.11 -1.16
C LYS A 23 9.79 -11.29 -2.30
N VAL A 24 8.71 -11.78 -2.90
CA VAL A 24 8.03 -11.11 -4.01
C VAL A 24 7.23 -9.91 -3.52
N GLY A 25 6.41 -10.08 -2.48
CA GLY A 25 5.53 -9.03 -1.99
C GLY A 25 6.29 -7.86 -1.38
N SER A 26 7.35 -8.14 -0.61
CA SER A 26 8.22 -7.09 -0.05
C SER A 26 8.98 -6.33 -1.14
N THR A 27 9.54 -7.03 -2.14
CA THR A 27 10.21 -6.40 -3.29
C THR A 27 9.24 -5.55 -4.12
N LEU A 28 8.00 -6.01 -4.31
CA LEU A 28 6.97 -5.25 -5.00
C LEU A 28 6.60 -3.99 -4.21
N ALA A 29 6.35 -4.12 -2.91
CA ALA A 29 6.02 -3.00 -2.02
C ALA A 29 7.12 -1.93 -2.03
N GLN A 30 8.38 -2.35 -1.92
CA GLN A 30 9.54 -1.46 -2.00
C GLN A 30 9.57 -0.70 -3.32
N ARG A 31 9.45 -1.39 -4.46
CA ARG A 31 9.50 -0.76 -5.79
C ARG A 31 8.36 0.22 -6.03
N VAL A 32 7.17 -0.09 -5.51
CA VAL A 32 6.00 0.80 -5.60
C VAL A 32 6.23 2.07 -4.78
N ALA A 33 6.76 1.94 -3.57
CA ALA A 33 7.07 3.07 -2.70
C ALA A 33 8.23 3.93 -3.25
N GLU A 34 9.34 3.32 -3.66
CA GLU A 34 10.51 4.03 -4.22
C GLU A 34 10.18 4.85 -5.47
N LYS A 35 9.24 4.35 -6.28
CA LYS A 35 8.78 5.03 -7.50
C LYS A 35 7.61 5.99 -7.25
N ASN A 36 7.15 6.16 -6.01
CA ASN A 36 5.99 6.99 -5.64
C ASN A 36 4.74 6.68 -6.49
N LEU A 37 4.50 5.41 -6.81
CA LEU A 37 3.41 5.00 -7.70
C LEU A 37 2.06 4.95 -6.98
N ALA A 38 2.08 4.58 -5.71
CA ALA A 38 0.89 4.33 -4.92
C ALA A 38 1.18 4.36 -3.41
N ASP A 39 0.14 4.65 -2.64
CA ASP A 39 0.12 4.39 -1.20
C ASP A 39 -0.07 2.88 -0.97
N VAL A 40 0.92 2.24 -0.34
CA VAL A 40 0.97 0.78 -0.18
C VAL A 40 0.39 0.35 1.16
N VAL A 41 -0.47 -0.67 1.12
CA VAL A 41 -0.87 -1.44 2.31
C VAL A 41 -0.31 -2.86 2.17
N LEU A 42 0.60 -3.26 3.05
CA LEU A 42 1.18 -4.61 3.07
C LEU A 42 0.56 -5.43 4.20
N LEU A 43 -0.17 -6.49 3.84
CA LEU A 43 -0.82 -7.40 4.78
C LEU A 43 -0.15 -8.78 4.74
N ASP A 44 0.12 -9.36 5.90
CA ASP A 44 0.62 -10.73 6.05
C ASP A 44 -0.05 -11.40 7.27
N ILE A 45 0.00 -12.73 7.35
CA ILE A 45 -0.63 -13.56 8.39
C ILE A 45 0.26 -13.75 9.63
N VAL A 46 1.56 -13.43 9.56
CA VAL A 46 2.52 -13.68 10.66
C VAL A 46 2.62 -12.46 11.56
N GLU A 47 2.08 -12.56 12.78
CA GLU A 47 2.30 -11.57 13.84
C GLU A 47 3.76 -11.55 14.31
N GLY A 48 4.35 -10.35 14.43
CA GLY A 48 5.63 -10.14 15.13
C GLY A 48 6.91 -10.34 14.31
N MET A 49 6.84 -10.71 13.03
CA MET A 49 8.03 -10.81 12.15
C MET A 49 8.22 -9.49 11.37
N PRO A 50 9.46 -8.94 11.25
CA PRO A 50 9.70 -7.80 10.38
C PRO A 50 9.26 -8.16 8.96
N GLN A 51 8.43 -7.30 8.35
CA GLN A 51 7.65 -7.53 7.13
C GLN A 51 8.46 -7.75 5.81
N GLY A 52 9.69 -8.26 5.90
CA GLY A 52 10.55 -8.54 4.75
C GLY A 52 11.30 -9.87 4.83
N ILE A 53 11.09 -10.70 5.86
CA ILE A 53 11.70 -12.03 5.95
C ILE A 53 10.63 -13.05 6.28
N ALA A 54 9.97 -13.58 5.25
CA ALA A 54 9.27 -14.85 5.36
C ALA A 54 9.74 -15.73 4.18
N LEU A 55 10.76 -16.55 4.50
CA LEU A 55 11.35 -17.70 3.78
C LEU A 55 11.91 -17.50 2.36
#